data_AF-A0A6P0VVS0-F1
#
_entry.id   AF-A0A6P0VVS0-F1
#
_cell.length_a   1.000
_cell.length_b   1.000
_cell.length_c   1.000
_cell.angle_alpha   90.00
_cell.angle_beta   90.00
_cell.angle_gamma   90.00
#
_symmetry.space_group_name_H-M   'P 1'
#
loop_
_entity.id
_entity.type
_entity.pdbx_description
1 polymer ?
#
loop_
_entity_poly.entity_id
_entity_poly.type
_entity_poly.pdbx_seq_one_letter_code
_entity_poly.pdbx_strand_id
1 'polypeptide(L)'
;MAITEIKIHPAIGIARVGNSTDQNEGEGYFVGPEIPRKTPDPGNGGYKDSEGRIKRQAARFRLFAYHDDGTVEEITTANSDRIQWTVRLANTKAAAEKFEEPSQLRNPEITGIARQGLKIRSGAQTLDSPEQTKKLAGKFTYPISSRANRIITVDVSLGDIRMETGGQLLVLGGFGTSASPVDIPLTRDTFADNDGWYDDVSDGPITATVT
;
A
#
# COMPACT_ATOMS: atom_id res chain seq x y z
N MET A 1 15.82 -32.48 -7.64
CA MET A 1 14.54 -32.02 -8.20
C MET A 1 14.78 -30.60 -8.69
N ALA A 2 14.45 -30.30 -9.94
CA ALA A 2 14.75 -28.99 -10.50
C ALA A 2 13.60 -28.02 -10.21
N ILE A 3 13.91 -26.78 -9.83
CA ILE A 3 12.90 -25.72 -9.75
C ILE A 3 12.48 -25.36 -11.17
N THR A 4 11.18 -25.39 -11.44
CA THR A 4 10.60 -25.03 -12.74
C THR A 4 10.05 -23.61 -12.75
N GLU A 5 9.52 -23.15 -11.61
CA GLU A 5 8.99 -21.81 -11.41
C GLU A 5 9.04 -21.41 -9.93
N ILE A 6 9.10 -20.10 -9.68
CA ILE A 6 8.97 -19.52 -8.34
C ILE A 6 7.76 -18.57 -8.37
N LYS A 7 6.86 -18.72 -7.40
CA LYS A 7 5.63 -17.91 -7.30
C LYS A 7 5.53 -17.17 -5.99
N ILE A 8 5.06 -15.93 -6.06
CA ILE A 8 4.67 -15.11 -4.92
C ILE A 8 3.25 -15.50 -4.51
N HIS A 9 3.05 -15.80 -3.23
CA HIS A 9 1.73 -16.06 -2.66
C HIS A 9 1.46 -15.16 -1.45
N PRO A 10 0.26 -14.56 -1.33
CA PRO A 10 -0.84 -14.63 -2.29
C PRO A 10 -0.55 -13.86 -3.58
N ALA A 11 -1.23 -14.21 -4.67
CA ALA A 11 -1.11 -13.47 -5.93
C ALA A 11 -1.63 -12.02 -5.80
N ILE A 12 -2.60 -11.78 -4.93
CA ILE A 12 -3.12 -10.46 -4.57
C ILE A 12 -3.20 -10.39 -3.05
N GLY A 13 -2.36 -9.57 -2.42
CA GLY A 13 -2.44 -9.31 -0.99
C GLY A 13 -3.43 -8.20 -0.66
N ILE A 14 -4.02 -8.27 0.52
CA ILE A 14 -5.00 -7.30 1.02
C ILE A 14 -4.51 -6.73 2.35
N ALA A 15 -3.97 -5.51 2.29
CA ALA A 15 -3.70 -4.70 3.47
C ALA A 15 -4.89 -3.77 3.76
N ARG A 16 -5.05 -3.34 5.02
CA ARG A 16 -6.09 -2.38 5.42
C ARG A 16 -5.48 -1.22 6.20
N VAL A 17 -6.04 -0.04 5.95
CA VAL A 17 -5.69 1.19 6.65
C VAL A 17 -6.02 1.11 8.15
N GLY A 18 -5.28 1.87 8.94
CA GLY A 18 -5.45 1.99 10.38
C GLY A 18 -4.56 3.12 10.90
N ASN A 19 -5.09 3.95 11.78
CA ASN A 19 -4.41 5.17 12.23
C ASN A 19 -3.48 4.95 13.44
N SER A 20 -3.26 3.71 13.89
CA SER A 20 -2.23 3.41 14.90
C SER A 20 -0.84 3.64 14.33
N THR A 21 0.01 4.34 15.09
CA THR A 21 1.39 4.67 14.70
C THR A 21 2.42 3.70 15.27
N ASP A 22 2.02 2.75 16.12
CA ASP A 22 2.92 1.72 16.64
C ASP A 22 3.39 0.80 15.48
N GLN A 23 4.64 0.35 15.56
CA GLN A 23 5.31 -0.43 14.53
C GLN A 23 5.58 -1.88 14.96
N ASN A 24 5.02 -2.31 16.10
CA ASN A 24 5.09 -3.67 16.58
C ASN A 24 3.84 -4.46 16.17
N GLU A 25 4.04 -5.71 15.74
CA GLU A 25 2.95 -6.63 15.46
C GLU A 25 2.21 -6.94 16.77
N GLY A 26 0.88 -6.99 16.71
CA GLY A 26 0.03 -7.15 17.89
C GLY A 26 -0.22 -5.85 18.65
N GLU A 27 0.47 -4.75 18.36
CA GLU A 27 0.26 -3.44 19.00
C GLU A 27 -0.25 -2.40 17.99
N GLY A 28 0.49 -2.16 16.90
CA GLY A 28 0.10 -1.17 15.87
C GLY A 28 -0.46 -1.76 14.58
N TYR A 29 -0.16 -3.03 14.33
CA TYR A 29 -0.69 -3.78 13.20
C TYR A 29 -0.81 -5.27 13.54
N PHE A 30 -1.47 -6.02 12.66
CA PHE A 30 -1.54 -7.46 12.71
C PHE A 30 -1.52 -8.04 11.30
N VAL A 31 -1.15 -9.31 11.16
CA VAL A 31 -1.16 -9.98 9.87
C VAL A 31 -2.57 -10.43 9.52
N GLY A 32 -3.00 -10.12 8.29
CA GLY A 32 -4.29 -10.52 7.76
C GLY A 32 -4.44 -12.05 7.61
N PRO A 33 -5.61 -12.51 7.18
CA PRO A 33 -5.87 -13.94 7.02
C PRO A 33 -4.98 -14.56 5.94
N GLU A 34 -4.08 -15.46 6.32
CA GLU A 34 -3.30 -16.29 5.40
C GLU A 34 -4.06 -17.56 4.95
N ILE A 35 -5.18 -17.86 5.61
CA ILE A 35 -6.03 -19.01 5.33
C ILE A 35 -7.46 -18.50 5.12
N PRO A 36 -8.15 -18.87 4.02
CA PRO A 36 -9.53 -18.48 3.80
C PRO A 36 -10.43 -18.81 5.00
N ARG A 37 -11.29 -17.86 5.37
CA ARG A 37 -12.25 -17.96 6.50
C ARG A 37 -11.62 -18.10 7.90
N LYS A 38 -10.30 -18.01 8.03
CA LYS A 38 -9.65 -17.88 9.34
C LYS A 38 -9.62 -16.41 9.74
N THR A 39 -10.25 -16.07 10.86
CA THR A 39 -10.14 -14.72 11.40
C THR A 39 -8.70 -14.47 11.86
N PRO A 40 -8.05 -13.37 11.44
CA PRO A 40 -6.73 -13.02 11.93
C PRO A 40 -6.79 -12.68 13.43
N ASP A 41 -5.74 -13.05 14.16
CA ASP A 41 -5.56 -12.63 15.54
C ASP A 41 -4.93 -11.23 15.55
N PRO A 42 -5.61 -10.19 16.05
CA PRO A 42 -5.06 -8.85 16.08
C PRO A 42 -4.08 -8.60 17.24
N GLY A 43 -3.81 -9.62 18.07
CA GLY A 43 -2.93 -9.54 19.22
C GLY A 43 -3.52 -8.74 20.38
N ASN A 44 -2.64 -8.10 21.15
CA ASN A 44 -2.98 -7.44 22.42
C ASN A 44 -4.02 -6.33 22.27
N GLY A 45 -5.09 -6.34 23.07
CA GLY A 45 -6.09 -5.26 23.03
C GLY A 45 -7.01 -5.28 21.80
N GLY A 46 -6.98 -6.32 20.97
CA GLY A 46 -7.90 -6.47 19.83
C GLY A 46 -7.49 -5.61 18.63
N TYR A 47 -8.47 -5.11 17.87
CA TYR A 47 -8.23 -4.35 16.62
C TYR A 47 -7.83 -2.89 16.81
N LYS A 48 -7.68 -2.43 18.06
CA LYS A 48 -7.28 -1.07 18.40
C LYS A 48 -6.10 -1.10 19.35
N ASP A 49 -5.25 -0.08 19.28
CA ASP A 49 -4.17 0.10 20.26
C ASP A 49 -4.70 0.69 21.58
N SER A 50 -3.79 0.88 22.55
CA SER A 50 -4.10 1.43 23.88
C SER A 50 -4.63 2.86 23.87
N GLU A 51 -4.47 3.60 22.76
CA GLU A 51 -5.01 4.95 22.55
C GLU A 51 -6.35 4.93 21.78
N GLY A 52 -6.86 3.74 21.42
CA GLY A 52 -8.11 3.58 20.68
C GLY A 52 -7.99 3.82 19.18
N ARG A 53 -6.76 3.92 18.65
CA ARG A 53 -6.50 4.01 17.20
C ARG A 53 -6.61 2.63 16.58
N ILE A 54 -7.08 2.56 15.33
CA ILE A 54 -7.25 1.32 14.58
C ILE A 54 -5.88 0.78 14.17
N LYS A 55 -5.62 -0.49 14.47
CA LYS A 55 -4.44 -1.19 13.98
C LYS A 55 -4.52 -1.43 12.48
N ARG A 56 -3.40 -1.32 11.78
CA ARG A 56 -3.32 -1.67 10.36
C ARG A 56 -3.39 -3.20 10.18
N GLN A 57 -3.98 -3.66 9.08
CA GLN A 57 -3.89 -5.07 8.68
C GLN A 57 -2.80 -5.19 7.62
N ALA A 58 -1.77 -5.96 7.89
CA ALA A 58 -0.69 -6.25 6.95
C ALA A 58 -1.04 -7.42 6.03
N ALA A 59 -0.59 -7.37 4.78
CA ALA A 59 -0.56 -8.53 3.89
C ALA A 59 0.83 -9.17 3.95
N ARG A 60 0.88 -10.48 4.25
CA ARG A 60 2.11 -11.28 4.22
C ARG A 60 2.24 -12.00 2.89
N PHE A 61 3.41 -11.90 2.27
CA PHE A 61 3.77 -12.56 1.02
C PHE A 61 4.93 -13.52 1.25
N ARG A 62 4.84 -14.68 0.61
CA ARG A 62 5.79 -15.79 0.67
C ARG A 62 6.20 -16.18 -0.75
N LEU A 63 7.35 -16.84 -0.86
CA LEU A 63 7.84 -17.41 -2.11
C LEU A 63 7.73 -18.93 -2.05
N PHE A 64 7.28 -19.54 -3.13
CA PHE A 64 7.21 -20.99 -3.25
C PHE A 64 7.89 -21.45 -4.54
N ALA A 65 8.81 -22.40 -4.41
CA ALA A 65 9.41 -23.12 -5.52
C ALA A 65 8.51 -24.29 -5.92
N TYR A 66 8.28 -24.44 -7.22
CA TYR A 66 7.54 -25.56 -7.80
C TYR A 66 8.52 -26.42 -8.59
N HIS A 67 8.50 -27.72 -8.34
CA HIS A 67 9.45 -28.66 -8.93
C HIS A 67 8.84 -29.47 -10.08
N ASP A 68 9.73 -30.06 -10.89
CA ASP A 68 9.38 -30.91 -12.03
C ASP A 68 8.62 -32.19 -11.66
N ASP A 69 8.71 -32.63 -10.41
CA ASP A 69 7.98 -33.78 -9.86
C ASP A 69 6.64 -33.41 -9.21
N GLY A 70 6.27 -32.12 -9.23
CA GLY A 70 5.02 -31.60 -8.64
C GLY A 70 5.11 -31.27 -7.15
N THR A 71 6.27 -31.42 -6.51
CA THR A 71 6.47 -30.93 -5.14
C THR A 71 6.51 -29.40 -5.09
N VAL A 72 6.16 -28.84 -3.93
CA VAL A 72 6.18 -27.40 -3.66
C VAL A 72 6.82 -27.16 -2.30
N GLU A 73 7.79 -26.26 -2.24
CA GLU A 73 8.45 -25.85 -0.99
C GLU A 73 8.46 -24.32 -0.82
N GLU A 74 8.40 -23.85 0.42
CA GLU A 74 8.56 -22.43 0.71
C GLU A 74 10.05 -22.04 0.62
N ILE A 75 10.33 -20.95 -0.09
CA ILE A 75 11.66 -20.33 -0.13
C ILE A 75 11.74 -19.33 1.03
N THR A 76 12.76 -19.50 1.84
CA THR A 76 13.06 -18.72 3.05
C THR A 76 14.55 -18.40 3.10
N THR A 77 14.96 -17.60 4.07
CA THR A 77 16.37 -17.34 4.37
C THR A 77 17.15 -18.58 4.84
N ALA A 78 16.47 -19.68 5.19
CA ALA A 78 17.12 -20.92 5.60
C ALA A 78 17.54 -21.81 4.41
N ASN A 79 16.97 -21.59 3.23
CA ASN A 79 17.19 -22.39 2.02
C ASN A 79 17.41 -21.54 0.75
N SER A 80 17.81 -20.28 0.91
CA SER A 80 18.27 -19.40 -0.17
C SER A 80 19.40 -18.50 0.32
N ASP A 81 20.29 -18.08 -0.58
CA ASP A 81 21.38 -17.17 -0.23
C ASP A 81 20.85 -15.74 -0.08
N ARG A 82 19.90 -15.35 -0.93
CA ARG A 82 19.29 -14.02 -0.88
C ARG A 82 17.84 -14.02 -1.37
N ILE A 83 16.99 -13.31 -0.63
CA ILE A 83 15.66 -12.91 -1.06
C ILE A 83 15.63 -11.38 -1.15
N GLN A 84 15.20 -10.87 -2.30
CA GLN A 84 14.97 -9.45 -2.52
C GLN A 84 13.51 -9.22 -2.90
N TRP A 85 12.83 -8.30 -2.21
CA TRP A 85 11.48 -7.86 -2.55
C TRP A 85 11.52 -6.45 -3.11
N THR A 86 10.70 -6.16 -4.12
CA THR A 86 10.47 -4.79 -4.59
C THR A 86 8.98 -4.51 -4.65
N VAL A 87 8.56 -3.42 -4.02
CA VAL A 87 7.16 -2.99 -3.95
C VAL A 87 7.03 -1.58 -4.50
N ARG A 88 5.98 -1.35 -5.29
CA ARG A 88 5.62 -0.01 -5.79
C ARG A 88 4.13 0.18 -5.63
N LEU A 89 3.71 1.17 -4.85
CA LEU A 89 2.30 1.52 -4.68
C LEU A 89 1.99 2.87 -5.34
N ALA A 90 0.74 3.02 -5.75
CA ALA A 90 0.19 4.26 -6.26
C ALA A 90 -1.25 4.49 -5.82
N ASN A 91 -1.62 5.76 -5.65
CA ASN A 91 -3.00 6.21 -5.64
C ASN A 91 -3.23 7.06 -6.88
N THR A 92 -4.22 6.70 -7.70
CA THR A 92 -4.55 7.43 -8.92
C THR A 92 -5.98 7.99 -8.91
N LYS A 93 -6.68 7.92 -7.78
CA LYS A 93 -8.09 8.29 -7.64
C LYS A 93 -8.37 9.73 -8.07
N ALA A 94 -7.54 10.69 -7.64
CA ALA A 94 -7.73 12.09 -8.00
C ALA A 94 -7.50 12.36 -9.49
N ALA A 95 -6.73 11.50 -10.18
CA ALA A 95 -6.47 11.62 -11.61
C ALA A 95 -7.42 10.80 -12.49
N ALA A 96 -8.28 9.98 -11.88
CA ALA A 96 -9.15 9.04 -12.56
C ALA A 96 -10.41 9.72 -13.13
N GLU A 97 -11.22 8.93 -13.84
CA GLU A 97 -12.59 9.31 -14.16
C GLU A 97 -13.46 9.38 -12.90
N LYS A 98 -14.52 10.17 -12.96
CA LYS A 98 -15.59 10.21 -11.98
C LYS A 98 -16.30 8.85 -11.94
N PHE A 99 -16.71 8.45 -10.75
CA PHE A 99 -17.49 7.24 -10.56
C PHE A 99 -18.95 7.43 -10.99
N GLU A 100 -19.55 8.58 -10.65
CA GLU A 100 -20.96 8.86 -10.93
C GLU A 100 -21.21 9.31 -12.38
N GLU A 101 -20.19 9.89 -13.01
CA GLU A 101 -20.22 10.33 -14.42
C GLU A 101 -19.01 9.75 -15.18
N PRO A 102 -19.03 8.44 -15.52
CA PRO A 102 -17.96 7.81 -16.29
C PRO A 102 -17.68 8.58 -17.59
N SER A 103 -16.42 8.65 -18.02
CA SER A 103 -15.90 9.52 -19.10
C SER A 103 -15.60 10.98 -18.73
N GLN A 104 -16.05 11.48 -17.57
CA GLN A 104 -15.57 12.75 -17.05
C GLN A 104 -14.41 12.53 -16.09
N LEU A 105 -13.38 13.38 -16.14
CA LEU A 105 -12.26 13.29 -15.21
C LEU A 105 -12.60 13.97 -13.88
N ARG A 106 -12.12 13.38 -12.78
CA ARG A 106 -11.91 14.14 -11.54
C ARG A 106 -10.83 15.19 -11.76
N ASN A 107 -10.97 16.30 -11.06
CA ASN A 107 -10.18 17.51 -11.18
C ASN A 107 -10.08 17.95 -12.66
N PRO A 108 -11.22 18.17 -13.35
CA PRO A 108 -11.24 18.41 -14.79
C PRO A 108 -10.55 19.71 -15.20
N GLU A 109 -10.43 20.67 -14.27
CA GLU A 109 -9.70 21.92 -14.43
C GLU A 109 -8.18 21.72 -14.58
N ILE A 110 -7.65 20.59 -14.11
CA ILE A 110 -6.23 20.25 -14.20
C ILE A 110 -6.00 19.43 -15.45
N THR A 111 -5.24 20.01 -16.38
CA THR A 111 -5.02 19.45 -17.72
C THR A 111 -3.55 19.19 -18.02
N GLY A 112 -3.27 18.44 -19.08
CA GLY A 112 -1.92 18.19 -19.58
C GLY A 112 -0.99 17.54 -18.54
N ILE A 113 0.27 17.97 -18.52
CA ILE A 113 1.33 17.40 -17.67
C ILE A 113 1.06 17.59 -16.17
N ALA A 114 0.30 18.63 -15.79
CA ALA A 114 -0.02 18.93 -14.40
C ALA A 114 -0.84 17.81 -13.72
N ARG A 115 -1.60 17.02 -14.51
CA ARG A 115 -2.34 15.85 -13.98
C ARG A 115 -1.44 14.79 -13.36
N GLN A 116 -0.13 14.76 -13.66
CA GLN A 116 0.79 13.85 -12.97
C GLN A 116 0.91 14.16 -11.48
N GLY A 117 0.70 15.43 -11.07
CA GLY A 117 0.68 15.84 -9.67
C GLY A 117 -0.48 15.25 -8.86
N LEU A 118 -1.55 14.83 -9.53
CA LEU A 118 -2.72 14.19 -8.90
C LEU A 118 -2.49 12.69 -8.58
N LYS A 119 -1.38 12.12 -9.03
CA LYS A 119 -1.06 10.70 -8.84
C LYS A 119 0.01 10.56 -7.75
N ILE A 120 -0.36 10.01 -6.61
CA ILE A 120 0.58 9.73 -5.52
C ILE A 120 1.28 8.41 -5.87
N ARG A 121 2.61 8.42 -5.94
CA ARG A 121 3.41 7.24 -6.30
C ARG A 121 4.58 7.09 -5.33
N SER A 122 4.76 5.91 -4.75
CA SER A 122 5.87 5.64 -3.83
C SER A 122 7.25 5.52 -4.48
N GLY A 123 7.26 5.33 -5.81
CA GLY A 123 8.41 4.72 -6.48
C GLY A 123 8.60 3.26 -6.08
N ALA A 124 9.62 2.61 -6.64
CA ALA A 124 9.99 1.25 -6.25
C ALA A 124 10.83 1.29 -4.97
N GLN A 125 10.42 0.54 -3.95
CA GLN A 125 11.17 0.34 -2.72
C GLN A 125 11.59 -1.13 -2.63
N THR A 126 12.89 -1.35 -2.40
CA THR A 126 13.48 -2.69 -2.38
C THR A 126 13.90 -3.07 -0.98
N LEU A 127 13.52 -4.25 -0.51
CA LEU A 127 14.06 -4.88 0.68
C LEU A 127 15.00 -6.02 0.29
N ASP A 128 16.18 -6.07 0.89
CA ASP A 128 17.25 -7.00 0.51
C ASP A 128 17.95 -7.67 1.70
N SER A 129 17.46 -7.44 2.92
CA SER A 129 17.88 -8.17 4.10
C SER A 129 16.73 -8.38 5.09
N PRO A 130 16.77 -9.43 5.93
CA PRO A 130 15.78 -9.65 6.97
C PRO A 130 15.66 -8.46 7.91
N GLU A 131 14.46 -8.26 8.45
CA GLU A 131 14.09 -7.17 9.38
C GLU A 131 14.20 -5.75 8.83
N GLN A 132 14.67 -5.59 7.59
CA GLN A 132 14.71 -4.30 6.93
C GLN A 132 13.28 -3.76 6.74
N THR A 133 13.12 -2.47 6.96
CA THR A 133 11.87 -1.74 6.75
C THR A 133 12.09 -0.57 5.82
N LYS A 134 11.09 -0.26 4.99
CA LYS A 134 11.07 0.95 4.14
C LYS A 134 9.68 1.54 4.09
N LYS A 135 9.62 2.87 3.94
CA LYS A 135 8.38 3.62 3.76
C LYS A 135 7.99 3.65 2.28
N LEU A 136 6.69 3.54 2.02
CA LEU A 136 6.10 3.80 0.72
C LEU A 136 5.40 5.15 0.79
N ALA A 137 6.02 6.20 0.25
CA ALA A 137 5.49 7.56 0.31
C ALA A 137 5.61 8.26 -1.04
N GLY A 138 4.57 9.01 -1.40
CA GLY A 138 4.54 9.83 -2.60
C GLY A 138 4.15 11.27 -2.29
N LYS A 139 3.89 12.05 -3.34
CA LYS A 139 3.43 13.43 -3.23
C LYS A 139 2.09 13.60 -3.92
N PHE A 140 1.20 14.37 -3.31
CA PHE A 140 0.00 14.91 -3.95
C PHE A 140 0.22 16.40 -4.21
N THR A 141 0.02 16.83 -5.44
CA THR A 141 0.28 18.20 -5.89
C THR A 141 -0.98 18.77 -6.53
N TYR A 142 -1.49 19.87 -5.97
CA TYR A 142 -2.73 20.51 -6.39
C TYR A 142 -2.55 22.03 -6.58
N PRO A 143 -3.03 22.62 -7.69
CA PRO A 143 -2.99 24.05 -7.93
C PRO A 143 -4.06 24.79 -7.10
N ILE A 144 -3.74 26.01 -6.67
CA ILE A 144 -4.69 26.87 -5.96
C ILE A 144 -5.39 27.78 -6.97
N SER A 145 -6.64 27.48 -7.30
CA SER A 145 -7.43 28.22 -8.29
C SER A 145 -7.64 29.71 -7.94
N SER A 146 -7.67 30.07 -6.66
CA SER A 146 -7.89 31.45 -6.20
C SER A 146 -6.66 32.37 -6.30
N ARG A 147 -5.47 31.83 -6.59
CA ARG A 147 -4.22 32.60 -6.74
C ARG A 147 -3.41 32.01 -7.89
N ALA A 148 -3.54 32.60 -9.07
CA ALA A 148 -2.81 32.18 -10.27
C ALA A 148 -1.34 31.88 -9.95
N ASN A 149 -0.87 30.69 -10.37
CA ASN A 149 0.48 30.17 -10.20
C ASN A 149 0.91 29.70 -8.80
N ARG A 150 0.00 29.50 -7.83
CA ARG A 150 0.37 28.83 -6.57
C ARG A 150 0.01 27.34 -6.59
N ILE A 151 0.95 26.49 -6.21
CA ILE A 151 0.82 25.04 -6.12
C ILE A 151 1.07 24.63 -4.67
N ILE A 152 0.26 23.72 -4.13
CA ILE A 152 0.56 23.03 -2.86
C ILE A 152 0.97 21.60 -3.17
N THR A 153 1.99 21.14 -2.47
CA THR A 153 2.41 19.74 -2.49
C THR A 153 2.47 19.22 -1.06
N VAL A 154 1.86 18.07 -0.84
CA VAL A 154 1.86 17.38 0.45
C VAL A 154 2.49 16.00 0.29
N ASP A 155 3.27 15.59 1.29
CA ASP A 155 3.78 14.23 1.38
C ASP A 155 2.67 13.31 1.88
N VAL A 156 2.50 12.16 1.22
CA VAL A 156 1.46 11.19 1.53
C VAL A 156 2.10 9.83 1.73
N SER A 157 1.93 9.27 2.93
CA SER A 157 2.34 7.91 3.26
C SER A 157 1.34 6.91 2.69
N LEU A 158 1.73 6.11 1.71
CA LEU A 158 0.93 5.01 1.17
C LEU A 158 1.05 3.71 1.98
N GLY A 159 2.03 3.66 2.90
CA GLY A 159 2.23 2.52 3.79
C GLY A 159 3.70 2.26 4.11
N ASP A 160 3.97 1.06 4.62
CA ASP A 160 5.33 0.60 4.94
C ASP A 160 5.50 -0.85 4.45
N ILE A 161 6.75 -1.25 4.19
CA ILE A 161 7.12 -2.63 3.89
C ILE A 161 8.18 -3.11 4.87
N ARG A 162 8.12 -4.40 5.22
CA ARG A 162 9.06 -5.07 6.12
C ARG A 162 9.41 -6.46 5.59
N MET A 163 10.66 -6.87 5.72
CA MET A 163 11.04 -8.27 5.55
C MET A 163 11.08 -8.95 6.92
N GLU A 164 10.43 -10.10 7.06
CA GLU A 164 10.51 -10.91 8.27
C GLU A 164 11.82 -11.71 8.29
N THR A 165 12.14 -12.29 9.45
CA THR A 165 13.39 -13.07 9.64
C THR A 165 13.52 -14.25 8.67
N GLY A 166 12.39 -14.88 8.32
CA GLY A 166 12.33 -15.96 7.33
C GLY A 166 12.37 -15.49 5.88
N GLY A 167 12.43 -14.18 5.61
CA GLY A 167 12.46 -13.62 4.26
C GLY A 167 11.08 -13.30 3.67
N GLN A 168 9.99 -13.54 4.40
CA GLN A 168 8.64 -13.14 3.99
C GLN A 168 8.52 -11.61 3.93
N LEU A 169 7.67 -11.11 3.04
CA LEU A 169 7.37 -9.69 2.93
C LEU A 169 6.06 -9.36 3.66
N LEU A 170 6.09 -8.37 4.54
CA LEU A 170 4.91 -7.71 5.06
C LEU A 170 4.70 -6.37 4.35
N VAL A 171 3.49 -6.14 3.85
CA VAL A 171 3.04 -4.85 3.30
C VAL A 171 1.93 -4.30 4.19
N LEU A 172 2.17 -3.11 4.76
CA LEU A 172 1.20 -2.37 5.55
C LEU A 172 0.64 -1.23 4.69
N GLY A 173 -0.68 -1.01 4.75
CA GLY A 173 -1.32 0.11 4.05
C GLY A 173 -1.09 1.47 4.74
N GLY A 174 -1.75 2.49 4.20
CA GLY A 174 -1.77 3.85 4.76
C GLY A 174 -2.41 3.94 6.15
N PHE A 175 -2.43 5.16 6.68
CA PHE A 175 -2.94 5.46 8.02
C PHE A 175 -4.42 5.89 8.05
N GLY A 176 -5.09 5.89 6.89
CA GLY A 176 -6.48 6.34 6.75
C GLY A 176 -6.59 7.86 6.61
N THR A 177 -5.54 8.54 6.14
CA THR A 177 -5.55 9.98 5.87
C THR A 177 -6.40 10.27 4.64
N SER A 178 -7.32 11.21 4.76
CA SER A 178 -8.09 11.78 3.65
C SER A 178 -8.19 13.29 3.86
N ALA A 179 -7.77 14.08 2.88
CA ALA A 179 -7.68 15.52 3.03
C ALA A 179 -7.75 16.26 1.69
N SER A 180 -8.05 17.55 1.76
CA SER A 180 -7.77 18.52 0.70
C SER A 180 -6.66 19.47 1.19
N PRO A 181 -5.55 19.63 0.46
CA PRO A 181 -4.45 20.51 0.87
C PRO A 181 -4.79 22.02 0.79
N VAL A 182 -5.96 22.36 0.24
CA VAL A 182 -6.51 23.71 0.11
C VAL A 182 -7.83 23.86 0.87
N ASP A 183 -8.12 22.94 1.80
CA ASP A 183 -9.32 22.98 2.66
C ASP A 183 -10.67 23.09 1.91
N ILE A 184 -10.77 22.50 0.71
CA ILE A 184 -12.03 22.38 -0.03
C ILE A 184 -13.00 21.53 0.80
N PRO A 185 -14.20 22.04 1.13
CA PRO A 185 -15.17 21.30 1.90
C PRO A 185 -15.76 20.15 1.09
N LEU A 186 -16.08 19.03 1.75
CA LEU A 186 -16.94 18.01 1.17
C LEU A 186 -18.35 18.58 0.98
N THR A 187 -18.99 18.22 -0.12
CA THR A 187 -20.40 18.55 -0.36
C THR A 187 -21.27 17.30 -0.19
N ARG A 188 -22.60 17.49 -0.13
CA ARG A 188 -23.55 16.38 -0.12
C ARG A 188 -23.97 15.94 -1.53
N ASP A 189 -23.43 16.60 -2.56
CA ASP A 189 -23.89 16.45 -3.94
C ASP A 189 -23.28 15.23 -4.63
N THR A 190 -22.20 14.68 -4.05
CA THR A 190 -21.51 13.48 -4.52
C THR A 190 -21.07 12.64 -3.33
N PHE A 191 -21.13 11.32 -3.48
CA PHE A 191 -20.53 10.41 -2.49
C PHE A 191 -19.10 10.00 -2.85
N ALA A 192 -18.66 10.21 -4.09
CA ALA A 192 -17.44 9.60 -4.64
C ALA A 192 -16.45 10.59 -5.26
N ASP A 193 -16.91 11.69 -5.85
CA ASP A 193 -16.16 12.48 -6.82
C ASP A 193 -15.86 13.89 -6.29
N ASN A 194 -14.92 13.95 -5.33
CA ASN A 194 -14.54 15.19 -4.65
C ASN A 194 -13.24 15.76 -5.25
N ASP A 195 -13.35 16.87 -5.99
CA ASP A 195 -12.19 17.57 -6.57
C ASP A 195 -11.34 18.25 -5.47
N GLY A 196 -10.02 18.24 -5.69
CA GLY A 196 -9.00 18.73 -4.76
C GLY A 196 -8.71 17.83 -3.56
N TRP A 197 -9.33 16.66 -3.49
CA TRP A 197 -9.10 15.69 -2.41
C TRP A 197 -8.12 14.58 -2.80
N TYR A 198 -7.43 14.07 -1.78
CA TYR A 198 -6.65 12.84 -1.84
C TYR A 198 -6.93 11.95 -0.62
N ASP A 199 -6.61 10.67 -0.77
CA ASP A 199 -6.52 9.73 0.35
C ASP A 199 -5.23 8.90 0.24
N ASP A 200 -4.96 8.09 1.26
CA ASP A 200 -3.75 7.26 1.35
C ASP A 200 -3.97 5.77 1.03
N VAL A 201 -5.12 5.42 0.43
CA VAL A 201 -5.33 4.08 -0.12
C VAL A 201 -4.44 3.91 -1.35
N SER A 202 -3.96 2.70 -1.62
CA SER A 202 -3.16 2.46 -2.81
C SER A 202 -3.18 0.99 -3.23
N ASP A 203 -2.71 0.76 -4.46
CA ASP A 203 -2.47 -0.55 -5.04
C ASP A 203 -1.18 -0.52 -5.87
N GLY A 204 -0.64 -1.69 -6.20
CA GLY A 204 0.47 -1.78 -7.12
C GLY A 204 1.25 -3.09 -7.05
N PRO A 205 2.26 -3.25 -7.93
CA PRO A 205 2.97 -4.51 -8.11
C PRO A 205 3.97 -4.82 -6.99
N ILE A 206 4.18 -6.12 -6.81
CA ILE A 206 5.23 -6.71 -5.97
C ILE A 206 6.02 -7.67 -6.86
N THR A 207 7.34 -7.59 -6.79
CA THR A 207 8.25 -8.52 -7.46
C THR A 207 9.26 -9.05 -6.46
N ALA A 208 9.84 -10.22 -6.77
CA ALA A 208 10.89 -10.81 -5.95
C ALA A 208 12.00 -11.40 -6.82
N THR A 209 13.21 -11.39 -6.28
CA THR A 209 14.38 -12.09 -6.83
C THR A 209 14.93 -13.00 -5.75
N VAL A 210 15.22 -14.25 -6.10
CA VAL A 210 15.88 -15.23 -5.26
C VAL A 210 17.25 -15.54 -5.86
N THR A 211 18.28 -15.65 -5.03
CA THR A 211 19.63 -16.10 -5.42
C THR A 211 20.06 -17.20 -4.48
#